data_AF-A0A381PFP2-F1
#
_entry.id   AF-A0A381PFP2-F1
#
_cell.length_a   1.000
_cell.length_b   1.000
_cell.length_c   1.000
_cell.angle_alpha   90.00
_cell.angle_beta   90.00
_cell.angle_gamma   90.00
#
_symmetry.space_group_name_H-M   'P 1'
#
loop_
_entity.id
_entity.type
_entity.pdbx_description
1 polymer ?
#
loop_
_entity_poly.entity_id
_entity_poly.type
_entity_poly.pdbx_seq_one_letter_code
_entity_poly.pdbx_strand_id
1 'polypeptide(L)'
;MKYIGTILLLSFSIFSCSVPATATNNDFTLGKVQSQLEVGMSSASVVELLGSPNIVTNANNGYEVWTYDKVSSESQSGSAAGAGTIPSGRFLGIFSGSRSSKSNKNLTLTIKFSPEGLVDSFKYQSTKY
;
A
#
# COMPACT_ATOMS: atom_id res chain seq x y z
N MET A 1 -13.89 -62.62 -15.85
CA MET A 1 -13.21 -61.36 -16.21
C MET A 1 -14.16 -60.19 -15.99
N LYS A 2 -14.03 -59.42 -14.89
CA LYS A 2 -14.72 -58.10 -14.81
C LYS A 2 -14.35 -57.16 -13.65
N TYR A 3 -13.37 -57.50 -12.79
CA TYR A 3 -13.03 -56.65 -11.63
C TYR A 3 -11.55 -56.28 -11.52
N ILE A 4 -10.72 -56.70 -12.48
CA ILE A 4 -9.28 -56.35 -12.50
C ILE A 4 -9.03 -54.90 -12.97
N GLY A 5 -10.01 -54.26 -13.64
CA GLY A 5 -9.87 -52.91 -14.20
C GLY A 5 -10.30 -51.76 -13.28
N THR A 6 -10.92 -52.05 -12.13
CA THR A 6 -11.55 -51.02 -11.27
C THR A 6 -10.69 -50.58 -10.07
N ILE A 7 -9.46 -51.08 -9.93
CA ILE A 7 -8.60 -50.81 -8.74
C ILE A 7 -7.53 -49.73 -9.01
N LEU A 8 -7.44 -49.17 -10.22
CA LEU A 8 -6.35 -48.23 -10.58
C LEU A 8 -6.78 -46.75 -10.64
N LEU A 9 -7.76 -46.33 -9.84
CA LEU A 9 -8.30 -44.97 -9.96
C LEU A 9 -8.77 -44.41 -8.62
N LEU A 10 -7.96 -44.51 -7.56
CA LEU A 10 -8.27 -43.79 -6.32
C LEU A 10 -7.04 -43.49 -5.45
N SER A 11 -6.01 -42.86 -6.03
CA SER A 11 -4.92 -42.30 -5.24
C SER A 11 -4.39 -41.02 -5.89
N PHE A 12 -5.15 -39.95 -5.77
CA PHE A 12 -4.64 -38.59 -5.97
C PHE A 12 -5.23 -37.67 -4.90
N SER A 13 -4.89 -37.95 -3.64
CA SER A 13 -5.07 -36.97 -2.57
C SER A 13 -3.96 -35.94 -2.71
N ILE A 14 -4.24 -34.91 -3.51
CA ILE A 14 -3.52 -33.65 -3.51
C ILE A 14 -3.58 -33.07 -2.09
N PHE A 15 -2.46 -33.16 -1.37
CA PHE A 15 -2.19 -32.33 -0.21
C PHE A 15 -1.99 -30.89 -0.70
N SER A 16 -3.08 -30.15 -0.85
CA SER A 16 -3.03 -28.71 -1.04
C SER A 16 -2.71 -28.07 0.31
N CYS A 17 -1.43 -27.78 0.56
CA CYS A 17 -1.04 -26.83 1.59
C CYS A 17 -1.29 -25.43 1.03
N SER A 18 -2.49 -24.88 1.24
CA SER A 18 -2.70 -23.44 1.03
C SER A 18 -2.11 -22.72 2.24
N VAL A 19 -0.94 -22.12 2.09
CA VAL A 19 -0.49 -21.09 3.03
C VAL A 19 -1.44 -19.92 2.83
N PRO A 20 -2.27 -19.53 3.83
CA PRO A 20 -3.00 -18.28 3.70
C PRO A 20 -1.94 -17.18 3.61
N ALA A 21 -1.86 -16.52 2.46
CA ALA A 21 -1.11 -15.29 2.35
C ALA A 21 -1.83 -14.27 3.25
N THR A 22 -1.48 -14.24 4.52
CA THR A 22 -1.73 -13.08 5.37
C THR A 22 -0.86 -11.98 4.78
N ALA A 23 -1.39 -11.29 3.78
CA ALA A 23 -0.95 -9.95 3.46
C ALA A 23 -1.30 -9.10 4.68
N THR A 24 -0.45 -9.20 5.72
CA THR A 24 -0.41 -8.22 6.79
C THR A 24 -0.24 -6.91 6.07
N ASN A 25 -1.34 -6.14 5.99
CA ASN A 25 -1.34 -4.82 5.39
C ASN A 25 -0.52 -3.93 6.33
N ASN A 26 0.80 -4.03 6.21
CA ASN A 26 1.73 -3.12 6.83
C ASN A 26 1.67 -1.83 6.06
N ASP A 27 0.60 -1.09 6.33
CA ASP A 27 0.30 0.10 5.58
C ASP A 27 1.30 1.17 6.00
N PHE A 28 2.28 1.43 5.13
CA PHE A 28 3.27 2.47 5.32
C PHE A 28 2.54 3.82 5.41
N THR A 29 2.59 4.45 6.58
CA THR A 29 1.92 5.72 6.88
C THR A 29 2.81 6.60 7.73
N LEU A 30 2.63 7.92 7.60
CA LEU A 30 3.40 8.89 8.36
C LEU A 30 3.25 8.72 9.87
N GLY A 31 2.03 8.44 10.34
CA GLY A 31 1.78 8.22 11.77
C GLY A 31 2.53 7.01 12.33
N LYS A 32 2.64 5.92 11.56
CA LYS A 32 3.40 4.73 11.96
C LYS A 32 4.89 5.03 12.08
N VAL A 33 5.44 5.77 11.11
CA VAL A 33 6.84 6.23 11.16
C VAL A 33 7.09 7.11 12.38
N GLN A 34 6.22 8.09 12.65
CA GLN A 34 6.41 9.02 13.76
C GLN A 34 6.24 8.40 15.15
N SER A 35 5.40 7.36 15.27
CA SER A 35 5.05 6.77 16.57
C SER A 35 5.84 5.51 16.91
N GLN A 36 6.35 4.78 15.91
CA GLN A 36 6.89 3.43 16.12
C GLN A 36 8.32 3.26 15.57
N LEU A 37 8.79 4.11 14.65
CA LEU A 37 10.17 4.00 14.15
C LEU A 37 11.12 4.76 15.08
N GLU A 38 12.12 4.04 15.60
CA GLU A 38 13.10 4.58 16.55
C GLU A 38 14.54 4.30 16.09
N VAL A 39 15.47 5.18 16.51
CA VAL A 39 16.91 4.97 16.32
C VAL A 39 17.35 3.77 17.18
N GLY A 40 18.20 2.91 16.62
CA GLY A 40 18.66 1.67 17.23
C GLY A 40 17.78 0.45 16.95
N MET A 41 16.64 0.62 16.27
CA MET A 41 15.79 -0.50 15.85
C MET A 41 16.52 -1.41 14.85
N SER A 42 16.31 -2.72 14.91
CA SER A 42 16.90 -3.64 13.93
C SER A 42 16.22 -3.53 12.57
N SER A 43 16.96 -3.76 11.48
CA SER A 43 16.42 -3.81 10.13
C SER A 43 15.25 -4.79 10.00
N ALA A 44 15.32 -5.95 10.67
CA ALA A 44 14.23 -6.93 10.71
C ALA A 44 12.95 -6.34 11.35
N SER A 45 13.08 -5.66 12.50
CA SER A 45 11.95 -4.99 13.15
C SER A 45 11.36 -3.88 12.27
N VAL A 46 12.20 -3.17 11.51
CA VAL A 46 11.73 -2.18 10.53
C VAL A 46 10.92 -2.84 9.42
N VAL A 47 11.33 -4.00 8.91
CA VAL A 47 10.55 -4.76 7.91
C VAL A 47 9.22 -5.26 8.49
N GLU A 48 9.23 -5.75 9.73
CA GLU A 48 8.00 -6.15 10.43
C GLU A 48 7.05 -4.97 10.66
N LEU A 49 7.61 -3.77 10.87
CA LEU A 49 6.84 -2.56 11.08
C LEU A 49 6.30 -1.98 9.76
N LEU A 50 7.15 -1.78 8.77
CA LEU A 50 6.84 -0.99 7.57
C LEU A 50 6.67 -1.83 6.30
N GLY A 51 7.00 -3.12 6.33
CA GLY A 51 7.10 -3.97 5.16
C GLY A 51 8.46 -3.88 4.48
N SER A 52 8.59 -4.51 3.31
CA SER A 52 9.81 -4.45 2.52
C SER A 52 10.02 -3.04 1.92
N PRO A 53 11.26 -2.52 1.92
CA PRO A 53 11.56 -1.24 1.30
C PRO A 53 11.43 -1.30 -0.23
N ASN A 54 11.23 -0.14 -0.84
CA ASN A 54 11.18 0.01 -2.29
C ASN A 54 12.60 -0.01 -2.89
N ILE A 55 13.58 0.56 -2.18
CA ILE A 55 14.98 0.63 -2.62
C ILE A 55 15.90 0.32 -1.45
N VAL A 56 16.92 -0.49 -1.70
CA VAL A 56 18.03 -0.77 -0.78
C VAL A 56 19.33 -0.38 -1.45
N THR A 57 20.14 0.44 -0.79
CA THR A 57 21.45 0.89 -1.30
C THR A 57 22.52 0.61 -0.26
N ASN A 58 23.58 -0.10 -0.67
CA ASN A 58 24.80 -0.22 0.13
C ASN A 58 25.58 1.09 0.06
N ALA A 59 25.81 1.72 1.20
CA ALA A 59 26.64 2.89 1.34
C ALA A 59 28.07 2.50 1.74
N ASN A 60 28.95 3.49 1.86
CA ASN A 60 30.33 3.26 2.29
C ASN A 60 30.39 2.75 3.73
N ASN A 61 31.49 2.07 4.07
CA ASN A 61 31.79 1.62 5.44
C ASN A 61 30.77 0.64 6.03
N GLY A 62 30.04 -0.10 5.17
CA GLY A 62 29.07 -1.11 5.62
C GLY A 62 27.72 -0.55 6.04
N TYR A 63 27.49 0.76 5.90
CA TYR A 63 26.16 1.33 6.10
C TYR A 63 25.22 0.94 4.98
N GLU A 64 23.93 0.87 5.28
CA GLU A 64 22.88 0.55 4.31
C GLU A 64 21.82 1.65 4.36
N VAL A 65 21.23 1.99 3.22
CA VAL A 65 20.18 3.00 3.11
C VAL A 65 18.95 2.40 2.46
N TRP A 66 17.83 2.41 3.17
CA TRP A 66 16.55 1.93 2.69
C TRP A 66 15.63 3.10 2.41
N THR A 67 14.90 3.03 1.30
CA THR A 67 13.92 4.04 0.94
C THR A 67 12.56 3.40 0.72
N TYR A 68 11.55 4.05 1.30
CA TYR A 68 10.14 3.72 1.16
C TYR A 68 9.43 4.88 0.48
N ASP A 69 8.55 4.57 -0.46
CA ASP A 69 7.71 5.56 -1.12
C ASP A 69 6.26 5.08 -1.25
N LYS A 70 5.32 5.98 -0.96
CA LYS A 70 3.89 5.76 -1.14
C LYS A 70 3.25 6.96 -1.80
N VAL A 71 2.64 6.73 -2.95
CA VAL A 71 1.79 7.69 -3.65
C VAL A 71 0.34 7.25 -3.46
N SER A 72 -0.50 8.14 -2.94
CA SER A 72 -1.93 7.91 -2.77
C SER A 72 -2.72 8.97 -3.50
N SER A 73 -3.74 8.56 -4.25
CA SER A 73 -4.62 9.47 -4.99
C SER A 73 -6.03 9.39 -4.40
N GLU A 74 -6.58 10.54 -4.05
CA GLU A 74 -7.93 10.72 -3.53
C GLU A 74 -8.75 11.47 -4.58
N SER A 75 -9.72 10.80 -5.21
CA SER A 75 -10.64 11.41 -6.17
C SER A 75 -11.99 11.64 -5.52
N GLN A 76 -12.42 12.90 -5.40
CA GLN A 76 -13.75 13.27 -4.97
C GLN A 76 -14.58 13.70 -6.17
N SER A 77 -15.54 12.86 -6.57
CA SER A 77 -16.54 13.18 -7.59
C SER A 77 -17.83 13.66 -6.91
N GLY A 78 -18.14 14.95 -7.02
CA GLY A 78 -19.42 15.51 -6.59
C GLY A 78 -20.34 15.74 -7.77
N SER A 79 -21.45 15.00 -7.86
CA SER A 79 -22.53 15.25 -8.82
C SER A 79 -23.53 16.22 -8.20
N ALA A 80 -23.51 17.49 -8.60
CA ALA A 80 -24.57 18.44 -8.25
C ALA A 80 -25.63 18.43 -9.36
N ALA A 81 -26.70 17.65 -9.17
CA ALA A 81 -27.87 17.69 -10.06
C ALA A 81 -28.87 18.73 -9.51
N GLY A 82 -28.85 19.94 -10.08
CA GLY A 82 -29.86 20.96 -9.82
C GLY A 82 -30.93 20.93 -10.90
N ALA A 83 -32.14 20.46 -10.57
CA ALA A 83 -33.31 20.62 -11.43
C ALA A 83 -34.05 21.91 -11.03
N GLY A 84 -33.98 22.94 -11.87
CA GLY A 84 -34.69 24.21 -11.65
C GLY A 84 -35.83 24.36 -12.64
N THR A 85 -37.08 24.44 -12.15
CA THR A 85 -38.24 24.81 -12.96
C THR A 85 -38.43 26.33 -12.90
N ILE A 86 -38.44 27.01 -14.04
CA ILE A 86 -38.81 28.44 -14.09
C ILE A 86 -40.34 28.56 -14.10
N PRO A 87 -40.96 29.57 -13.45
CA PRO A 87 -42.43 29.74 -13.39
C PRO A 87 -43.16 29.85 -14.73
N SER A 88 -42.44 29.90 -15.85
CA SER A 88 -42.97 30.02 -17.22
C SER A 88 -43.19 28.67 -17.94
N GLY A 89 -43.11 27.54 -17.23
CA GLY A 89 -43.36 26.21 -17.81
C GLY A 89 -42.31 25.74 -18.82
N ARG A 90 -41.21 26.49 -18.99
CA ARG A 90 -40.08 26.07 -19.81
C ARG A 90 -39.08 25.28 -18.96
N PHE A 91 -38.75 24.08 -19.42
CA PHE A 91 -37.67 23.27 -18.87
C PHE A 91 -36.33 23.94 -19.22
N LEU A 92 -35.66 24.53 -18.23
CA LEU A 92 -34.28 24.96 -18.38
C LEU A 92 -33.42 23.70 -18.22
N GLY A 93 -32.68 23.35 -19.27
CA GLY A 93 -31.91 22.11 -19.35
C GLY A 93 -31.03 21.82 -18.13
N ILE A 94 -30.77 20.54 -17.90
CA ILE A 94 -29.87 20.04 -16.84
C ILE A 94 -28.48 20.66 -17.04
N PHE A 95 -28.07 21.56 -16.15
CA PHE A 95 -26.66 21.98 -16.06
C PHE A 95 -25.92 20.96 -15.20
N SER A 96 -25.39 19.89 -15.80
CA SER A 96 -24.53 18.93 -15.11
C SER A 96 -23.09 19.46 -15.05
N GLY A 97 -22.75 20.19 -13.99
CA GLY A 97 -21.36 20.55 -13.69
C GLY A 97 -20.68 19.43 -12.90
N SER A 98 -19.84 18.62 -13.53
CA SER A 98 -19.02 17.63 -12.82
C SER A 98 -17.79 18.33 -12.22
N ARG A 99 -17.78 18.54 -10.90
CA ARG A 99 -16.56 18.95 -10.18
C ARG A 99 -15.85 17.70 -9.69
N SER A 100 -14.80 17.30 -10.43
CA SER A 100 -13.86 16.28 -9.98
C SER A 100 -12.66 16.97 -9.34
N SER A 101 -12.44 16.73 -8.05
CA SER A 101 -11.21 17.13 -7.36
C SER A 101 -10.35 15.88 -7.19
N LYS A 102 -9.10 15.91 -7.70
CA LYS A 102 -8.11 14.87 -7.45
C LYS A 102 -7.02 15.47 -6.56
N SER A 103 -6.76 14.86 -5.41
CA SER A 103 -5.62 15.21 -4.58
C SER A 103 -4.68 14.02 -4.48
N ASN A 104 -3.39 14.26 -4.65
CA ASN A 104 -2.36 13.25 -4.49
C ASN A 104 -1.55 13.55 -3.23
N LYS A 105 -1.27 12.51 -2.44
CA LYS A 105 -0.38 12.58 -1.27
C LYS A 105 0.77 11.64 -1.50
N ASN A 106 1.99 12.17 -1.42
CA ASN A 106 3.23 11.40 -1.52
C ASN A 106 3.91 11.39 -0.16
N LEU A 107 4.36 10.21 0.26
CA LEU A 107 5.14 9.99 1.47
C LEU A 107 6.43 9.28 1.09
N THR A 108 7.56 9.84 1.49
CA THR A 108 8.89 9.24 1.30
C THR A 108 9.57 9.13 2.66
N LEU A 109 10.20 7.99 2.94
CA LEU A 109 11.03 7.75 4.11
C LEU A 109 12.37 7.18 3.66
N THR A 110 13.46 7.76 4.15
CA THR A 110 14.81 7.23 3.98
C THR A 110 15.36 6.87 5.36
N ILE A 111 15.81 5.63 5.52
CA ILE A 111 16.39 5.09 6.75
C ILE A 111 17.84 4.71 6.44
N LYS A 112 18.76 5.10 7.31
CA LYS A 112 20.16 4.71 7.28
C LYS A 112 20.40 3.71 8.40
N PHE A 113 20.97 2.56 8.05
CA PHE A 113 21.37 1.50 8.96
C PHE A 113 22.87 1.49 9.13
N SER A 114 23.33 1.26 10.36
CA SER A 114 24.72 1.00 10.67
C SER A 114 25.17 -0.39 10.16
N PRO A 115 26.48 -0.67 10.14
CA PRO A 115 27.00 -1.99 9.75
C PRO A 115 26.46 -3.17 10.58
N GLU A 116 25.99 -2.89 11.79
CA GLU A 116 25.34 -3.85 12.69
C GLU A 116 23.86 -4.09 12.34
N GLY A 117 23.34 -3.43 11.31
CA GLY A 117 21.94 -3.54 10.88
C GLY A 117 20.95 -2.79 11.77
N LEU A 118 21.42 -1.79 12.53
CA LEU A 118 20.60 -0.97 13.42
C LEU A 118 20.31 0.39 12.80
N VAL A 119 19.13 0.96 13.05
CA VAL A 119 18.77 2.30 12.56
C VAL A 119 19.74 3.33 13.16
N ASP A 120 20.55 3.94 12.32
CA ASP A 120 21.48 5.03 12.66
C ASP A 120 20.73 6.37 12.61
N SER A 121 19.95 6.59 11.54
CA SER A 121 19.14 7.79 11.38
C SER A 121 18.05 7.58 10.34
N PHE A 122 17.02 8.43 10.35
CA PHE A 122 15.98 8.42 9.32
C PHE A 122 15.42 9.82 9.06
N LYS A 123 14.85 10.02 7.87
CA LYS A 123 14.18 11.25 7.46
C LYS A 123 12.94 10.92 6.65
N TYR A 124 11.88 11.71 6.83
CA TYR A 124 10.66 11.56 6.06
C TYR A 124 10.22 12.88 5.44
N GLN A 125 9.50 12.78 4.33
CA GLN A 125 8.88 13.89 3.63
C GLN A 125 7.47 13.51 3.21
N SER A 126 6.50 14.40 3.48
CA SER A 126 5.11 14.24 3.07
C SER A 126 4.64 15.47 2.31
N THR A 127 4.11 15.28 1.11
CA THR A 127 3.60 16.36 0.26
C THR A 127 2.19 16.04 -0.21
N LYS A 128 1.30 17.04 -0.20
CA LYS A 128 -0.06 16.95 -0.73
C LYS A 128 -0.26 18.01 -1.81
N TYR A 129 -0.78 17.60 -2.96
CA TYR A 129 -1.14 18.46 -4.09
C TYR A 129 -2.49 18.06 -4.68
#